data_AF-A0A932PYT6-F1
#
_entry.id   AF-A0A932PYT6-F1
#
_cell.length_a   1.000
_cell.length_b   1.000
_cell.length_c   1.000
_cell.angle_alpha   90.00
_cell.angle_beta   90.00
_cell.angle_gamma   90.00
#
_symmetry.space_group_name_H-M   'P 1'
#
loop_
_entity.id
_entity.type
_entity.pdbx_description
1 polymer ?
#
loop_
_entity_poly.entity_id
_entity_poly.type
_entity_poly.pdbx_seq_one_letter_code
_entity_poly.pdbx_strand_id
1 'polypeptide(L)'
;MQLKNIPIENSIGAILVHNIIGADGRKVFSKGHRVRAEDVEKLRALGTETIYAARLDADDVREDDAAVRLARASAGEGIEFSQPSGGRVNLYSTNDGFLRVNTDILKRINELDGVTLATIPNYARVAPKQMIAT
;
A
#
# COMPACT_ATOMS: atom_id res chain seq x y z
N MET A 1 6.29 -10.28 8.68
CA MET A 1 5.90 -9.12 9.52
C MET A 1 5.50 -9.55 10.93
N GLN A 2 5.93 -8.81 11.96
CA GLN A 2 5.55 -9.06 13.36
C GLN A 2 4.75 -7.89 13.96
N LEU A 3 3.60 -8.20 14.58
CA LEU A 3 2.79 -7.25 15.34
C LEU A 3 3.07 -7.39 16.83
N LYS A 4 3.33 -6.28 17.52
CA LYS A 4 3.57 -6.29 18.96
C LYS A 4 3.39 -4.92 19.59
N ASN A 5 3.23 -4.92 20.92
CA ASN A 5 3.40 -3.72 21.73
C ASN A 5 4.90 -3.41 21.83
N ILE A 6 5.28 -2.20 21.43
CA ILE A 6 6.67 -1.74 21.39
C ILE A 6 6.80 -0.52 22.30
N PRO A 7 7.74 -0.51 23.26
CA PRO A 7 8.09 0.70 24.00
C PRO A 7 8.49 1.82 23.05
N ILE A 8 8.07 3.06 23.30
CA ILE A 8 8.32 4.18 22.37
C ILE A 8 9.81 4.39 22.07
N GLU A 9 10.70 4.11 23.03
CA GLU A 9 12.16 4.21 22.84
C GLU A 9 12.70 3.21 21.81
N ASN A 10 12.02 2.07 21.66
CA ASN A 10 12.35 1.01 20.71
C ASN A 10 11.44 1.05 19.46
N SER A 11 10.66 2.11 19.26
CA SER A 11 9.64 2.14 18.21
C SER A 11 10.15 2.64 16.86
N ILE A 12 11.35 3.23 16.78
CA ILE A 12 11.91 3.77 15.55
C ILE A 12 11.92 2.69 14.45
N GLY A 13 11.38 3.06 13.28
CA GLY A 13 11.26 2.20 12.12
C GLY A 13 10.05 1.27 12.12
N ALA A 14 9.32 1.13 13.23
CA ALA A 14 8.06 0.41 13.28
C ALA A 14 6.94 1.18 12.56
N ILE A 15 5.91 0.47 12.10
CA ILE A 15 4.80 0.99 11.32
C ILE A 15 3.54 0.95 12.18
N LEU A 16 2.90 2.11 12.37
CA LEU A 16 1.66 2.18 13.13
C LEU A 16 0.53 1.43 12.44
N VAL A 17 -0.18 0.56 13.16
CA VAL A 17 -1.29 -0.21 12.59
C VAL A 17 -2.66 0.44 12.79
N HIS A 18 -2.72 1.53 13.55
CA HIS A 18 -3.89 2.36 13.78
C HIS A 18 -3.48 3.84 13.87
N ASN A 19 -4.47 4.75 13.78
CA ASN A 19 -4.23 6.17 14.00
C ASN A 19 -3.99 6.42 15.50
N ILE A 20 -3.07 7.32 15.84
CA ILE A 20 -2.90 7.81 17.21
C ILE A 20 -3.62 9.14 17.32
N ILE A 21 -4.56 9.21 18.26
CA ILE A 21 -5.40 10.38 18.52
C ILE A 21 -4.90 11.05 19.80
N GLY A 22 -4.69 12.36 19.75
CA GLY A 22 -4.26 13.15 20.89
C GLY A 22 -5.41 13.41 21.88
N ALA A 23 -5.06 13.97 23.04
CA ALA A 23 -6.04 14.31 24.07
C ALA A 23 -7.09 15.34 23.61
N ASP A 24 -6.76 16.16 22.58
CA ASP A 24 -7.68 17.11 21.95
C ASP A 24 -8.62 16.46 20.91
N GLY A 25 -8.59 15.13 20.78
CA GLY A 25 -9.39 14.37 19.83
C GLY A 25 -8.87 14.45 18.38
N ARG A 26 -7.76 15.15 18.12
CA ARG A 26 -7.19 15.26 16.78
C ARG A 26 -6.24 14.12 16.49
N LYS A 27 -6.20 13.71 15.22
CA LYS A 27 -5.24 12.71 14.74
C LYS A 27 -3.83 13.30 14.74
N VAL A 28 -2.94 12.72 15.55
CA VAL A 28 -1.53 13.11 15.62
C VAL A 28 -0.70 12.28 14.64
N PHE A 29 -0.94 10.97 14.60
CA PHE A 29 -0.29 10.06 13.65
C PHE A 29 -1.32 9.25 12.86
N SER A 30 -1.02 9.02 11.59
CA SER A 30 -1.85 8.17 10.73
C SER A 30 -1.41 6.70 10.79
N LYS A 31 -2.36 5.78 10.63
CA LYS A 31 -2.09 4.39 10.30
C LYS A 31 -1.14 4.34 9.09
N GLY A 32 -0.16 3.44 9.13
CA GLY A 32 0.88 3.31 8.10
C GLY A 32 2.07 4.24 8.29
N HIS A 33 2.03 5.17 9.25
CA HIS A 33 3.18 6.02 9.56
C HIS A 33 4.34 5.19 10.10
N ARG A 34 5.52 5.38 9.51
CA ARG A 34 6.77 4.79 10.00
C ARG A 34 7.38 5.72 11.04
N VAL A 35 7.50 5.23 12.27
CA VAL A 35 8.01 6.02 13.39
C VAL A 35 9.45 6.48 13.12
N ARG A 36 9.67 7.78 13.24
CA ARG A 36 10.98 8.44 13.13
C ARG A 36 11.49 8.83 14.52
N ALA A 37 12.77 9.14 14.63
CA ALA A 37 13.37 9.56 15.90
C ALA A 37 12.64 10.77 16.53
N GLU A 38 12.25 11.75 15.72
CA GLU A 38 11.50 12.94 16.16
C GLU A 38 10.09 12.63 16.69
N ASP A 39 9.53 11.46 16.37
CA ASP A 39 8.18 11.08 16.78
C ASP A 39 8.16 10.52 18.20
N VAL A 40 9.30 10.02 18.70
CA VAL A 40 9.41 9.45 20.05
C VAL A 40 9.06 10.51 21.10
N GLU A 41 9.57 11.72 20.96
CA GLU A 41 9.27 12.82 21.90
C GLU A 41 7.82 13.30 21.78
N LYS A 42 7.22 13.27 20.59
CA LYS A 42 5.79 13.56 20.41
C LYS A 42 4.92 12.50 21.10
N LEU A 43 5.28 11.22 20.95
CA LEU A 43 4.59 10.12 21.63
C LEU A 43 4.73 10.22 23.15
N ARG A 44 5.93 10.58 23.65
CA ARG A 44 6.18 10.85 25.07
C ARG A 44 5.30 11.99 25.59
N ALA A 45 5.20 13.09 24.83
CA ALA A 45 4.35 14.24 25.18
C ALA A 45 2.85 13.90 25.21
N LEU A 46 2.42 12.87 24.45
CA LEU A 46 1.07 12.32 24.51
C LEU A 46 0.84 11.38 25.72
N GLY A 47 1.84 11.16 26.56
CA GLY A 47 1.77 10.20 27.67
C GLY A 47 1.76 8.74 27.21
N THR A 48 2.21 8.47 25.98
CA THR A 48 2.25 7.11 25.42
C THR A 48 3.58 6.44 25.75
N GLU A 49 3.55 5.37 26.55
CA GLU A 49 4.75 4.59 26.87
C GLU A 49 5.02 3.44 25.88
N THR A 50 3.94 2.86 25.34
CA THR A 50 3.99 1.77 24.37
C THR A 50 3.02 2.02 23.22
N ILE A 51 3.39 1.56 22.03
CA ILE A 51 2.54 1.59 20.84
C ILE A 51 2.33 0.18 20.30
N TYR A 52 1.14 -0.12 19.80
CA TYR A 52 0.91 -1.33 19.02
C TYR A 52 1.27 -1.07 17.56
N ALA A 53 2.33 -1.71 17.07
CA ALA A 53 2.92 -1.43 15.77
C ALA A 53 3.50 -2.69 15.11
N ALA A 54 3.68 -2.62 13.80
CA ALA A 54 4.31 -3.65 13.00
C ALA A 54 5.80 -3.40 12.82
N ARG A 55 6.61 -4.46 12.82
CA ARG A 55 7.96 -4.45 12.25
C ARG A 55 8.00 -5.40 11.07
N LEU A 56 8.57 -4.91 9.97
CA LEU A 56 8.86 -5.70 8.80
C LEU A 56 10.07 -6.61 9.10
N ASP A 57 9.96 -7.87 8.72
CA ASP A 57 11.07 -8.81 8.66
C ASP A 57 11.95 -8.47 7.44
N ALA A 58 13.15 -9.06 7.34
CA ALA A 58 14.13 -8.67 6.32
C ALA A 58 13.68 -8.92 4.87
N ASP A 59 12.77 -9.86 4.69
CA ASP A 59 12.16 -10.30 3.44
C ASP A 59 10.80 -9.64 3.15
N ASP A 60 10.24 -8.89 4.11
CA ASP A 60 8.99 -8.17 3.90
C ASP A 60 9.16 -6.96 2.98
N VAL A 61 8.12 -6.67 2.21
CA VAL A 61 8.01 -5.47 1.38
C VAL A 61 6.85 -4.61 1.90
N ARG A 62 6.99 -3.29 1.87
CA ARG A 62 5.86 -2.40 2.20
C ARG A 62 4.75 -2.58 1.18
N GLU A 63 3.51 -2.52 1.64
CA GLU A 63 2.31 -2.72 0.81
C GLU A 63 2.29 -1.80 -0.44
N ASP A 64 2.56 -0.50 -0.26
CA ASP A 64 2.61 0.46 -1.36
C ASP A 64 3.75 0.15 -2.35
N ASP A 65 4.91 -0.31 -1.85
CA ASP A 65 6.03 -0.70 -2.70
C ASP A 65 5.70 -1.98 -3.49
N ALA A 66 4.99 -2.93 -2.86
CA ALA A 66 4.51 -4.14 -3.51
C ALA A 66 3.48 -3.83 -4.61
N ALA A 67 2.52 -2.93 -4.33
CA ALA A 67 1.53 -2.48 -5.29
C ALA A 67 2.16 -1.82 -6.53
N VAL A 68 3.16 -0.94 -6.32
CA VAL A 68 3.90 -0.31 -7.43
C VAL A 68 4.69 -1.34 -8.25
N ARG A 69 5.31 -2.33 -7.60
CA ARG A 69 6.02 -3.41 -8.31
C ARG A 69 5.06 -4.20 -9.21
N LEU A 70 3.88 -4.56 -8.68
CA LEU A 70 2.86 -5.27 -9.45
C LEU A 70 2.32 -4.44 -10.61
N ALA A 71 2.04 -3.15 -10.37
CA ALA A 71 1.57 -2.25 -11.41
C ALA A 71 2.60 -2.09 -12.53
N ARG A 72 3.89 -1.92 -12.20
CA ARG A 72 4.98 -1.86 -13.18
C ARG A 72 5.13 -3.15 -13.98
N ALA A 73 4.97 -4.30 -13.33
CA ALA A 73 5.04 -5.60 -14.01
C ALA A 73 3.81 -5.87 -14.90
N SER A 74 2.67 -5.27 -14.59
CA SER A 74 1.40 -5.46 -15.29
C SER A 74 1.15 -4.41 -16.39
N ALA A 75 1.75 -3.23 -16.27
CA ALA A 75 1.60 -2.15 -17.24
C ALA A 75 2.43 -2.44 -18.52
N GLY A 76 1.78 -2.31 -19.66
CA GLY A 76 2.40 -2.38 -20.98
C GLY A 76 2.36 -1.03 -21.70
N GLU A 77 2.59 -1.06 -23.00
CA GLU A 77 2.41 0.12 -23.86
C GLU A 77 0.97 0.65 -23.76
N GLY A 78 0.82 1.96 -23.65
CA GLY A 78 -0.48 2.62 -23.56
C GLY A 78 -1.17 2.51 -22.19
N ILE A 79 -0.45 2.11 -21.14
CA ILE A 79 -0.95 2.01 -19.77
C ILE A 79 -0.12 2.88 -18.83
N GLU A 80 -0.78 3.75 -18.08
CA GLU A 80 -0.21 4.49 -16.95
C GLU A 80 -0.81 4.02 -15.62
N PHE A 81 -0.22 4.38 -14.49
CA PHE A 81 -0.72 3.97 -13.18
C PHE A 81 -0.64 5.07 -12.13
N SER A 82 -1.54 5.03 -11.14
CA SER A 82 -1.62 6.02 -10.07
C SER A 82 -0.44 5.91 -9.09
N GLN A 83 -0.29 6.93 -8.25
CA GLN A 83 0.48 6.76 -7.01
C GLN A 83 -0.16 5.68 -6.13
N PRO A 84 0.65 4.93 -5.35
CA PRO A 84 0.12 3.95 -4.43
C PRO A 84 -0.65 4.62 -3.28
N SER A 85 -1.71 3.97 -2.83
CA SER A 85 -2.47 4.41 -1.66
C SER A 85 -3.07 3.20 -0.96
N GLY A 86 -2.54 2.90 0.24
CA GLY A 86 -3.03 1.80 1.07
C GLY A 86 -2.95 0.46 0.34
N GLY A 87 -1.79 0.18 -0.27
CA GLY A 87 -1.55 -1.09 -0.99
C GLY A 87 -2.21 -1.22 -2.35
N ARG A 88 -2.83 -0.15 -2.86
CA ARG A 88 -3.52 -0.17 -4.15
C ARG A 88 -2.88 0.79 -5.14
N VAL A 89 -2.76 0.34 -6.38
CA VAL A 89 -2.40 1.15 -7.55
C VAL A 89 -3.40 0.86 -8.66
N ASN A 90 -3.97 1.91 -9.24
CA ASN A 90 -4.90 1.77 -10.35
C ASN A 90 -4.16 1.93 -11.68
N LEU A 91 -4.51 1.14 -12.68
CA LEU A 91 -3.98 1.23 -14.05
C LEU A 91 -5.02 1.89 -14.96
N TYR A 92 -4.56 2.75 -15.86
CA TYR A 92 -5.37 3.54 -16.77
C TYR A 92 -4.87 3.41 -18.20
N SER A 93 -5.80 3.34 -19.16
CA SER A 93 -5.43 3.43 -20.58
C SER A 93 -5.05 4.87 -20.93
N THR A 94 -4.00 5.06 -21.72
CA THR A 94 -3.66 6.37 -22.32
C THR A 94 -4.30 6.56 -23.69
N ASN A 95 -4.81 5.49 -24.30
CA ASN A 95 -5.26 5.45 -25.69
C ASN A 95 -6.71 4.95 -25.81
N ASP A 96 -7.34 5.23 -26.96
CA ASP A 96 -8.54 4.49 -27.38
C ASP A 96 -8.11 3.16 -28.03
N GLY A 97 -8.81 2.07 -27.74
CA GLY A 97 -8.45 0.75 -28.27
C GLY A 97 -9.10 -0.40 -27.52
N PHE A 98 -8.41 -1.55 -27.47
CA PHE A 98 -8.88 -2.75 -26.77
C PHE A 98 -7.85 -3.21 -25.75
N LEU A 99 -8.31 -3.54 -24.54
CA LEU A 99 -7.46 -4.12 -23.51
C LEU A 99 -7.17 -5.59 -23.83
N ARG A 100 -5.90 -5.98 -23.86
CA ARG A 100 -5.51 -7.39 -23.89
C ARG A 100 -5.00 -7.83 -22.52
N VAL A 101 -5.65 -8.83 -21.94
CA VAL A 101 -5.28 -9.42 -20.65
C VAL A 101 -4.83 -10.86 -20.88
N ASN A 102 -3.65 -11.21 -20.35
CA ASN A 102 -3.25 -12.61 -20.24
C ASN A 102 -3.94 -13.21 -19.01
N THR A 103 -5.06 -13.91 -19.23
CA THR A 103 -5.89 -14.47 -18.16
C THR A 103 -5.18 -15.56 -17.36
N ASP A 104 -4.26 -16.31 -17.97
CA ASP A 104 -3.51 -17.36 -17.28
C ASP A 104 -2.51 -16.75 -16.29
N ILE A 105 -1.81 -15.68 -16.69
CA ILE A 105 -0.92 -14.93 -15.80
C ILE A 105 -1.73 -14.23 -14.71
N LEU A 106 -2.86 -13.59 -15.06
CA LEU A 106 -3.74 -12.95 -14.09
C LEU A 106 -4.21 -13.93 -13.00
N LYS A 107 -4.62 -15.14 -13.40
CA LYS A 107 -5.02 -16.19 -12.46
C LYS A 107 -3.87 -16.58 -11.55
N ARG A 108 -2.67 -16.80 -12.09
CA ARG A 108 -1.47 -17.14 -11.31
C ARG A 108 -1.06 -16.05 -10.33
N ILE A 109 -1.22 -14.78 -10.69
CA ILE A 109 -1.00 -13.64 -9.77
C ILE A 109 -2.00 -13.71 -8.61
N ASN A 110 -3.28 -13.96 -8.90
CA ASN A 110 -4.33 -14.04 -7.90
C ASN A 110 -4.31 -15.33 -7.05
N GLU A 111 -3.45 -16.28 -7.40
CA GLU A 111 -3.15 -17.46 -6.57
C GLU A 111 -2.05 -17.16 -5.53
N LEU A 112 -1.39 -16.00 -5.60
CA LEU A 112 -0.40 -15.58 -4.61
C LEU A 112 -1.09 -15.00 -3.37
N ASP A 113 -0.70 -15.48 -2.19
CA ASP A 113 -1.19 -14.95 -0.93
C ASP A 113 -0.85 -13.46 -0.76
N GLY A 114 -1.84 -12.68 -0.32
CA GLY A 114 -1.67 -11.25 -0.03
C GLY A 114 -1.63 -10.34 -1.26
N VAL A 115 -1.89 -10.86 -2.46
CA VAL A 115 -1.96 -10.07 -3.69
C VAL A 115 -3.31 -10.25 -4.37
N THR A 116 -3.82 -9.20 -4.99
CA THR A 116 -4.97 -9.28 -5.89
C THR A 116 -4.77 -8.28 -7.02
N LEU A 117 -5.06 -8.71 -8.25
CA LEU A 117 -5.13 -7.88 -9.43
C LEU A 117 -6.47 -8.15 -10.10
N ALA A 118 -7.28 -7.11 -10.25
CA ALA A 118 -8.55 -7.16 -10.95
C ALA A 118 -8.46 -6.32 -12.22
N THR A 119 -9.01 -6.82 -13.33
CA THR A 119 -9.07 -6.09 -14.61
C THR A 119 -10.51 -5.99 -15.10
N ILE A 120 -10.79 -5.03 -15.98
CA ILE A 120 -11.97 -5.13 -16.86
C ILE A 120 -11.83 -6.35 -17.80
N PRO A 121 -12.90 -6.79 -18.49
CA PRO A 121 -12.84 -7.97 -19.35
C PRO A 121 -11.76 -7.90 -20.42
N ASN A 122 -11.17 -9.05 -20.75
CA ASN A 122 -10.27 -9.17 -21.88
C ASN A 122 -10.98 -8.76 -23.18
N TYR A 123 -10.28 -8.04 -24.05
CA TYR A 123 -10.80 -7.42 -25.27
C TYR A 123 -11.91 -6.39 -25.05
N ALA A 124 -12.06 -5.83 -23.85
CA ALA A 124 -12.93 -4.68 -23.64
C ALA A 124 -12.40 -3.46 -24.39
N ARG A 125 -13.30 -2.68 -25.01
CA ARG A 125 -12.95 -1.35 -25.53
C ARG A 125 -12.56 -0.44 -24.37
N VAL A 126 -11.49 0.32 -24.55
CA VAL A 126 -10.99 1.31 -23.60
C VAL A 126 -10.87 2.68 -24.24
N ALA A 127 -11.04 3.72 -23.43
CA ALA A 127 -10.78 5.10 -23.79
C ALA A 127 -9.63 5.68 -22.94
N PRO A 128 -8.98 6.77 -23.37
CA PRO A 128 -7.99 7.48 -22.55
C PRO A 128 -8.55 7.83 -21.16
N LYS A 129 -7.73 7.66 -20.13
CA LYS A 129 -8.03 7.86 -18.70
C LYS A 129 -9.05 6.89 -18.11
N GLN A 130 -9.50 5.88 -18.85
CA GLN A 130 -10.35 4.82 -18.29
C GLN A 130 -9.53 3.92 -17.38
N MET A 131 -10.03 3.66 -16.17
CA MET A 131 -9.45 2.66 -15.28
C MET A 131 -9.69 1.27 -15.83
N ILE A 132 -8.61 0.50 -15.99
CA ILE A 132 -8.62 -0.82 -16.64
C ILE A 132 -8.24 -1.95 -15.70
N ALA A 133 -7.50 -1.66 -14.63
CA ALA A 133 -7.14 -2.61 -13.60
C ALA A 133 -6.86 -1.93 -12.24
N THR A 134 -6.90 -2.71 -11.16
CA THR A 134 -6.61 -2.30 -9.77
C THR A 134 -6.05 -3.44 -8.94
#